data_AF-A0A0P8X3G2-F1
#
_entry.id   AF-A0A0P8X3G2-F1
#
_cell.length_a   1.000
_cell.length_b   1.000
_cell.length_c   1.000
_cell.angle_alpha   90.00
_cell.angle_beta   90.00
_cell.angle_gamma   90.00
#
_symmetry.space_group_name_H-M   'P 1'
#
loop_
_entity.id
_entity.type
_entity.pdbx_description
1 polymer ?
#
loop_
_entity_poly.entity_id
_entity_poly.type
_entity_poly.pdbx_seq_one_letter_code
_entity_poly.pdbx_strand_id
1 'polypeptide(L)'
;MAEEVGYPFNQIPTEAFISAAGGYGAGTLCGTLGVGAACIGTVCDKETSNKLLSELLKWYKKEEFPSYQPENLNLPKTVADSYLCEDSVGNFMAASGYAYNDPERKSRCAGVAAEVTKKIFEMLNEQMG
;
A
#
# COMPACT_ATOMS: atom_id res chain seq x y z
N MET A 1 9.03 -8.76 11.78
CA MET A 1 8.72 -10.20 11.96
C MET A 1 9.91 -11.10 11.66
N ALA A 2 10.56 -11.00 10.49
CA ALA A 2 11.74 -11.82 10.17
C ALA A 2 12.86 -11.74 11.23
N GLU A 3 13.19 -10.53 11.70
CA GLU A 3 14.23 -10.30 12.71
C GLU A 3 13.80 -10.76 14.11
N GLU A 4 12.62 -10.34 14.55
CA GLU A 4 12.12 -10.60 15.92
C GLU A 4 11.60 -12.03 16.15
N VAL A 5 10.96 -12.64 15.15
CA VAL A 5 10.30 -13.95 15.26
C VAL A 5 11.08 -15.06 14.54
N GLY A 6 11.82 -14.73 13.49
CA GLY A 6 12.54 -15.72 12.68
C GLY A 6 11.62 -16.51 11.76
N TYR A 7 11.67 -17.84 11.84
CA TYR A 7 10.87 -18.73 11.00
C TYR A 7 9.35 -18.61 11.32
N PRO A 8 8.45 -18.65 10.32
CA PRO A 8 8.69 -18.77 8.88
C PRO A 8 8.95 -17.43 8.15
N PHE A 9 8.87 -16.30 8.85
CA PHE A 9 8.88 -14.96 8.24
C PHE A 9 10.22 -14.60 7.59
N ASN A 10 11.33 -15.12 8.09
CA ASN A 10 12.65 -14.94 7.48
C ASN A 10 12.87 -15.76 6.20
N GLN A 11 11.91 -16.59 5.79
CA GLN A 11 11.95 -17.34 4.53
C GLN A 11 11.12 -16.67 3.42
N ILE A 12 10.47 -15.54 3.70
CA ILE A 12 9.70 -14.81 2.69
C ILE A 12 10.69 -14.13 1.72
N PRO A 13 10.68 -14.47 0.42
CA PRO A 13 11.55 -13.83 -0.57
C PRO A 13 10.98 -12.45 -0.92
N THR A 14 11.43 -11.39 -0.24
CA THR A 14 10.84 -10.05 -0.38
C THR A 14 11.00 -9.47 -1.78
N GLU A 15 12.05 -9.85 -2.51
CA GLU A 15 12.30 -9.46 -3.89
C GLU A 15 11.18 -9.91 -4.85
N ALA A 16 10.44 -10.98 -4.51
CA ALA A 16 9.30 -11.43 -5.32
C ALA A 16 8.22 -10.34 -5.47
N PHE A 17 8.10 -9.44 -4.49
CA PHE A 17 7.13 -8.36 -4.48
C PHE A 17 7.54 -7.13 -5.28
N ILE A 18 8.78 -7.05 -5.79
CA ILE A 18 9.22 -5.95 -6.68
C ILE A 18 8.32 -5.87 -7.92
N SER A 19 7.86 -7.02 -8.41
CA SER A 19 6.95 -7.13 -9.55
C SER A 19 5.60 -6.42 -9.34
N ALA A 20 5.19 -6.14 -8.12
CA ALA A 20 3.93 -5.45 -7.82
C ALA A 20 3.97 -3.93 -8.16
N ALA A 21 5.16 -3.38 -8.41
CA ALA A 21 5.33 -1.97 -8.76
C ALA A 21 4.48 -1.57 -9.99
N GLY A 22 3.92 -0.35 -9.95
CA GLY A 22 3.09 0.16 -11.05
C GLY A 22 1.80 -0.63 -11.31
N GLY A 23 1.31 -1.38 -10.31
CA GLY A 23 0.15 -2.26 -10.47
C GLY A 23 0.47 -3.44 -11.39
N TYR A 24 1.55 -4.15 -11.07
CA TYR A 24 2.14 -5.22 -11.88
C TYR A 24 2.57 -4.76 -13.28
N GLY A 25 3.08 -3.53 -13.38
CA GLY A 25 3.49 -2.90 -14.65
C GLY A 25 2.36 -2.55 -15.61
N ALA A 26 1.12 -2.93 -15.29
CA ALA A 26 -0.04 -2.77 -16.16
C ALA A 26 -1.11 -1.82 -15.57
N GLY A 27 -0.76 -1.04 -14.54
CA GLY A 27 -1.69 -0.07 -13.95
C GLY A 27 -2.83 -0.69 -13.11
N THR A 28 -2.78 -2.01 -12.88
CA THR A 28 -3.86 -2.78 -12.22
C THR A 28 -3.92 -2.54 -10.71
N LEU A 29 -4.27 -3.54 -9.89
CA LEU A 29 -4.34 -3.39 -8.43
C LEU A 29 -3.06 -2.73 -7.88
N CYS A 30 -3.22 -1.66 -7.09
CA CYS A 30 -2.10 -0.95 -6.51
C CYS A 30 -1.20 -1.94 -5.74
N GLY A 31 0.11 -1.92 -6.04
CA GLY A 31 1.04 -2.92 -5.54
C GLY A 31 1.03 -3.04 -4.01
N THR A 32 0.89 -1.93 -3.28
CA THR A 32 0.80 -1.96 -1.82
C THR A 32 -0.44 -2.69 -1.29
N LEU A 33 -1.56 -2.70 -2.04
CA LEU A 33 -2.76 -3.45 -1.67
C LEU A 33 -2.56 -4.94 -1.93
N GLY A 34 -1.95 -5.29 -3.07
CA GLY A 34 -1.64 -6.68 -3.40
C GLY A 34 -0.65 -7.31 -2.42
N VAL A 35 0.45 -6.61 -2.13
CA VAL A 35 1.43 -7.06 -1.13
C VAL A 35 0.82 -7.08 0.27
N GLY A 36 0.04 -6.06 0.63
CA GLY A 36 -0.67 -6.00 1.91
C GLY A 36 -1.61 -7.18 2.12
N ALA A 37 -2.35 -7.59 1.07
CA ALA A 37 -3.21 -8.77 1.12
C ALA A 37 -2.41 -10.07 1.38
N ALA A 38 -1.25 -10.23 0.74
CA ALA A 38 -0.38 -11.37 0.96
C ALA A 38 0.17 -11.39 2.40
N CYS A 39 0.56 -10.24 2.95
CA CYS A 39 1.02 -10.13 4.33
C CYS A 39 -0.07 -10.47 5.34
N ILE A 40 -1.29 -9.94 5.17
CA ILE A 40 -2.45 -10.29 6.02
C ILE A 40 -2.69 -11.81 5.99
N GLY A 41 -2.75 -12.41 4.80
CA GLY A 41 -2.97 -13.85 4.64
C GLY A 41 -1.86 -14.75 5.20
N THR A 42 -0.68 -14.18 5.50
CA THR A 42 0.42 -14.92 6.13
C THR A 42 0.22 -15.08 7.65
N VAL A 43 -0.58 -14.20 8.28
CA VAL A 43 -0.74 -14.15 9.74
C VAL A 43 -2.17 -14.39 10.22
N CYS A 44 -3.15 -14.39 9.31
CA CYS A 44 -4.56 -14.57 9.63
C CYS A 44 -5.16 -15.81 8.95
N ASP A 45 -6.22 -16.38 9.54
CA ASP A 45 -7.04 -17.37 8.86
C ASP A 45 -7.81 -16.76 7.66
N LYS A 46 -8.48 -17.61 6.86
CA LYS A 46 -9.22 -17.19 5.66
C LYS A 46 -10.31 -16.15 5.94
N GLU A 47 -11.10 -16.33 7.01
CA GLU A 47 -12.24 -15.47 7.30
C GLU A 47 -11.75 -14.09 7.76
N THR A 48 -10.81 -14.08 8.70
CA THR A 48 -10.17 -12.87 9.22
C THR A 48 -9.45 -12.11 8.09
N SER A 49 -8.70 -12.82 7.25
CA SER A 49 -7.99 -12.20 6.11
C SER A 49 -8.93 -11.49 5.13
N ASN A 50 -10.05 -12.13 4.77
CA ASN A 50 -11.02 -11.55 3.83
C ASN A 50 -11.71 -10.31 4.43
N LYS A 51 -12.05 -10.36 5.73
CA LYS A 51 -12.62 -9.22 6.44
C LYS A 51 -11.66 -8.04 6.43
N LEU A 52 -10.42 -8.24 6.87
CA LEU A 52 -9.40 -7.20 6.94
C LEU A 52 -9.07 -6.59 5.58
N LEU A 53 -8.96 -7.43 4.54
CA LEU A 53 -8.75 -6.94 3.18
C LEU A 53 -9.93 -6.10 2.68
N SER A 54 -11.18 -6.50 2.97
CA SER A 54 -12.35 -5.71 2.61
C SER A 54 -12.34 -4.33 3.26
N GLU A 55 -11.96 -4.26 4.54
CA GLU A 55 -11.84 -3.00 5.29
C GLU A 55 -10.71 -2.14 4.75
N LEU A 56 -9.53 -2.73 4.48
CA LEU A 56 -8.40 -2.03 3.88
C LEU A 56 -8.77 -1.38 2.55
N LEU A 57 -9.43 -2.13 1.66
CA LEU A 57 -9.84 -1.65 0.34
C LEU A 57 -10.85 -0.49 0.47
N LYS A 58 -11.85 -0.64 1.34
CA LYS A 58 -12.85 0.43 1.59
C LYS A 58 -12.21 1.71 2.11
N TRP A 59 -11.22 1.58 3.00
CA TRP A 59 -10.47 2.72 3.52
C TRP A 59 -9.61 3.38 2.45
N TYR A 60 -8.80 2.59 1.72
CA TYR A 60 -7.88 3.09 0.68
C TYR A 60 -8.60 3.94 -0.38
N LYS A 61 -9.83 3.54 -0.75
CA LYS A 61 -10.62 4.30 -1.72
C LYS A 61 -10.96 5.72 -1.29
N LYS A 62 -11.04 5.98 0.01
CA LYS A 62 -11.54 7.23 0.58
C LYS A 62 -10.45 8.08 1.20
N GLU A 63 -9.33 7.47 1.56
CA GLU A 63 -8.22 8.15 2.21
C GLU A 63 -7.53 9.15 1.26
N GLU A 64 -7.10 10.26 1.83
CA GLU A 64 -6.33 11.30 1.15
C GLU A 64 -4.83 11.03 1.28
N PHE A 65 -4.20 10.60 0.18
CA PHE A 65 -2.78 10.27 0.14
C PHE A 65 -1.93 11.30 -0.61
N PRO A 66 -0.66 11.54 -0.20
CA PRO A 66 0.01 10.99 0.98
C PRO A 66 -0.07 11.94 2.19
N SER A 67 -0.41 11.42 3.36
CA SER A 67 -0.28 12.11 4.65
C SER A 67 1.12 11.94 5.28
N TYR A 68 1.83 10.85 4.99
CA TYR A 68 3.20 10.62 5.42
C TYR A 68 4.19 11.03 4.33
N GLN A 69 4.97 12.09 4.59
CA GLN A 69 5.93 12.67 3.65
C GLN A 69 7.28 12.92 4.33
N PRO A 70 8.12 11.89 4.53
CA PRO A 70 9.38 12.03 5.27
C PRO A 70 10.38 12.98 4.61
N GLU A 71 10.28 13.16 3.28
CA GLU A 71 11.10 14.07 2.50
C GLU A 71 10.61 15.53 2.53
N ASN A 72 9.47 15.81 3.18
CA ASN A 72 8.88 17.15 3.32
C ASN A 72 8.66 17.89 1.98
N LEU A 73 8.30 17.15 0.93
CA LEU A 73 8.08 17.69 -0.42
C LEU A 73 6.78 18.49 -0.58
N ASN A 74 5.93 18.54 0.47
CA ASN A 74 4.63 19.21 0.47
C ASN A 74 3.75 18.80 -0.72
N LEU A 75 3.71 17.50 -1.01
CA LEU A 75 2.96 16.91 -2.11
C LEU A 75 1.46 17.08 -1.86
N PRO A 76 0.67 17.38 -2.90
CA PRO A 76 -0.77 17.47 -2.76
C PRO A 76 -1.36 16.12 -2.39
N LYS A 77 -2.37 16.16 -1.52
CA LYS A 77 -3.15 14.97 -1.17
C LYS A 77 -4.25 14.74 -2.19
N THR A 78 -4.49 13.48 -2.50
CA THR A 78 -5.48 13.04 -3.49
C THR A 78 -6.18 11.78 -3.01
N VAL A 79 -7.45 11.64 -3.38
CA VAL A 79 -8.23 10.42 -3.16
C VAL A 79 -8.18 9.59 -4.45
N ALA A 80 -7.94 8.28 -4.30
CA ALA A 80 -7.89 7.39 -5.45
C ALA A 80 -9.29 7.07 -6.01
N ASP A 81 -10.30 6.92 -5.14
CA ASP A 81 -11.65 6.41 -5.43
C ASP A 81 -11.68 5.07 -6.22
N SER A 82 -10.56 4.37 -6.24
CA SER A 82 -10.34 3.12 -6.95
C SER A 82 -9.26 2.31 -6.24
N TYR A 83 -9.13 1.04 -6.61
CA TYR A 83 -8.04 0.17 -6.16
C TYR A 83 -6.90 0.11 -7.18
N LEU A 84 -7.10 0.71 -8.36
CA LEU A 84 -6.14 0.66 -9.45
C LEU A 84 -4.98 1.63 -9.20
N CYS A 85 -3.78 1.19 -9.60
CA CYS A 85 -2.56 1.97 -9.53
C CYS A 85 -2.63 3.14 -10.52
N GLU A 86 -3.18 2.89 -11.72
CA GLU A 86 -3.35 3.92 -12.74
C GLU A 86 -4.24 5.07 -12.25
N ASP A 87 -5.35 4.79 -11.59
CA ASP A 87 -6.25 5.83 -11.06
C ASP A 87 -5.59 6.60 -9.90
N SER A 88 -5.02 5.86 -8.94
CA SER A 88 -4.37 6.47 -7.76
C SER A 88 -3.20 7.37 -8.15
N VAL A 89 -2.35 6.92 -9.07
CA VAL A 89 -1.21 7.70 -9.57
C VAL A 89 -1.68 8.79 -10.55
N GLY A 90 -2.64 8.48 -11.41
CA GLY A 90 -3.22 9.40 -12.40
C GLY A 90 -3.83 10.63 -11.75
N ASN A 91 -4.66 10.46 -10.72
CA ASN A 91 -5.26 11.55 -9.96
C ASN A 91 -4.19 12.45 -9.32
N PHE A 92 -3.14 11.85 -8.76
CA PHE A 92 -2.02 12.60 -8.19
C PHE A 92 -1.24 13.38 -9.26
N MET A 93 -0.90 12.75 -10.38
CA MET A 93 -0.19 13.42 -11.47
C MET A 93 -1.02 14.58 -12.05
N ALA A 94 -2.33 14.40 -12.19
CA ALA A 94 -3.23 15.45 -12.64
C ALA A 94 -3.29 16.65 -11.66
N ALA A 95 -3.28 16.38 -10.35
CA ALA A 95 -3.33 17.43 -9.33
C ALA A 95 -1.99 18.15 -9.12
N SER A 96 -0.87 17.44 -9.27
CA SER A 96 0.47 17.97 -8.98
C SER A 96 1.22 18.51 -10.20
N GLY A 97 0.88 18.03 -11.41
CA GLY A 97 1.63 18.31 -12.63
C GLY A 97 2.91 17.48 -12.80
N TYR A 98 3.26 16.60 -11.85
CA TYR A 98 4.42 15.72 -11.97
C TYR A 98 4.19 14.63 -13.02
N ALA A 99 5.24 14.30 -13.77
CA ALA A 99 5.26 13.19 -14.69
C ALA A 99 5.41 11.86 -13.95
N TYR A 100 5.09 10.76 -14.65
CA TYR A 100 5.19 9.43 -14.07
C TYR A 100 6.60 9.14 -13.55
N ASN A 101 7.67 9.50 -14.26
CA ASN A 101 9.02 9.13 -13.84
C ASN A 101 9.64 10.04 -12.78
N ASP A 102 8.93 11.11 -12.39
CA ASP A 102 9.44 12.11 -11.45
C ASP A 102 9.67 11.51 -10.06
N PRO A 103 10.74 11.93 -9.36
CA PRO A 103 11.05 11.44 -8.02
C PRO A 103 9.91 11.75 -7.04
N GLU A 104 9.25 12.92 -7.13
CA GLU A 104 8.15 13.32 -6.27
C GLU A 104 6.96 12.37 -6.35
N ARG A 105 6.64 11.89 -7.57
CA ARG A 105 5.61 10.86 -7.77
C ARG A 105 6.02 9.56 -7.10
N LYS A 106 7.28 9.15 -7.22
CA LYS A 106 7.80 7.93 -6.56
C LYS A 106 7.76 8.07 -5.03
N SER A 107 8.14 9.23 -4.49
CA SER A 107 8.05 9.55 -3.06
C SER A 107 6.59 9.51 -2.58
N ARG A 108 5.62 9.98 -3.38
CA ARG A 108 4.19 9.80 -3.10
C ARG A 108 3.80 8.33 -2.99
N CYS A 109 4.23 7.48 -3.93
CA CYS A 109 3.96 6.04 -3.88
C CYS A 109 4.58 5.37 -2.64
N ALA A 110 5.78 5.80 -2.23
CA ALA A 110 6.40 5.32 -0.99
C ALA A 110 5.61 5.74 0.26
N GLY A 111 5.12 6.99 0.31
CA GLY A 111 4.24 7.48 1.38
C GLY A 111 2.95 6.66 1.48
N VAL A 112 2.29 6.42 0.35
CA VAL A 112 1.08 5.57 0.29
C VAL A 112 1.37 4.15 0.81
N ALA A 113 2.50 3.55 0.44
CA ALA A 113 2.88 2.22 0.91
C ALA A 113 3.11 2.19 2.43
N ALA A 114 3.74 3.22 2.99
CA ALA A 114 3.92 3.36 4.43
C ALA A 114 2.58 3.50 5.17
N GLU A 115 1.67 4.31 4.65
CA GLU A 115 0.34 4.52 5.25
C GLU A 115 -0.53 3.27 5.18
N VAL A 116 -0.52 2.55 4.06
CA VAL A 116 -1.20 1.25 3.93
C VAL A 116 -0.62 0.23 4.92
N THR A 117 0.71 0.18 5.05
CA THR A 117 1.38 -0.69 6.03
C THR A 117 0.94 -0.35 7.45
N LYS A 118 0.94 0.94 7.82
CA LYS A 118 0.45 1.40 9.12
C LYS A 118 -1.00 0.97 9.34
N LYS A 119 -1.87 1.17 8.35
CA LYS A 119 -3.28 0.79 8.47
C LYS A 119 -3.47 -0.70 8.68
N ILE A 120 -2.69 -1.54 8.00
CA ILE A 120 -2.69 -3.00 8.19
C ILE A 120 -2.30 -3.34 9.63
N PHE A 121 -1.25 -2.73 10.18
CA PHE A 121 -0.86 -2.94 11.58
C PHE A 121 -1.94 -2.52 12.57
N GLU A 122 -2.58 -1.36 12.37
CA GLU A 122 -3.70 -0.92 13.21
C GLU A 122 -4.83 -1.97 13.23
N MET A 123 -5.27 -2.42 12.06
CA MET A 123 -6.34 -3.40 11.95
C MET A 123 -5.95 -4.78 12.52
N LEU A 124 -4.71 -5.23 12.31
CA LEU A 124 -4.22 -6.49 12.87
C LEU A 124 -4.17 -6.42 14.41
N ASN A 125 -3.66 -5.33 14.97
CA ASN A 125 -3.61 -5.14 16.42
C ASN A 125 -5.02 -5.05 17.02
N GLU A 126 -5.98 -4.43 16.33
CA GLU A 126 -7.38 -4.39 16.77
C GLU A 126 -8.08 -5.76 16.71
N GLN A 127 -7.69 -6.65 15.79
CA GLN A 127 -8.26 -8.00 15.70
C GLN A 127 -7.56 -9.03 16.60
N MET A 128 -6.27 -8.84 16.89
CA MET A 128 -5.42 -9.85 17.54
C MET A 128 -4.90 -9.44 18.93
N GLY A 129 -5.05 -8.19 19.33
CA GLY A 129 -4.74 -7.68 20.67
C GLY A 129 -5.92 -7.77 21.63
#